data_AF-A0A7S4HIX4-F1
#
_entry.id   AF-A0A7S4HIX4-F1
#
_cell.length_a   1.000
_cell.length_b   1.000
_cell.length_c   1.000
_cell.angle_alpha   90.00
_cell.angle_beta   90.00
_cell.angle_gamma   90.00
#
_symmetry.space_group_name_H-M   'P 1'
#
loop_
_entity.id
_entity.type
_entity.pdbx_description
1 polymer ?
#
loop_
_entity_poly.entity_id
_entity_poly.type
_entity_poly.pdbx_seq_one_letter_code
_entity_poly.pdbx_strand_id
1 'polypeptide(L)'
;ETLAEWTNCLGILCAMSAILLNQTNANKGGDKPKSISSLSEPDDFLLKLMNYLTSDFVSIREKVKRMLGGALSPEVYATFFRILYNHSKEKLFKSKSSDQVNFTPETILFVDQAISTIKIIMEGEHEEGELSLIADFEEIIFVLLKFVRQTTISENNLQIRHKLCSLLESVMERSTALSFSNENQFRTDLIENIMEWTSEFSTKDSNLPSDLSSADSRQLKKVIKDLDAQVMKTIAALLQGLTLHGKDDEAKSNLFSKFFTFFTRLLTRCKKNPSTVLTPQLPEATIQSLSYLVTANIEHGLEYFVTMGYHRDHETRSAFLKVLTNILKERSDFDSGETADKYYKLEELVMEGDLEVLLTLCDITPITEADIVAQLLVRFFESHEKTLDLLKAAIMQEVRKTESANTLFRRNSMATKLLAAYCKLIGRDYLRIALGPHLKEIMQNPPPCELDPSKLPPNEDLHQNQKNVLQMSERFLKDISASIPYCPGSFRIICEYLGRVVAEKFPGSEDTAI
;
A
#
# COMPACT_ATOMS: atom_id res chain seq x y z
N GLU A 1 -6.05 -46.19 -9.82
CA GLU A 1 -7.44 -45.76 -9.98
C GLU A 1 -7.90 -44.86 -8.84
N THR A 2 -7.84 -45.30 -7.58
CA THR A 2 -8.27 -44.51 -6.39
C THR A 2 -7.67 -43.09 -6.28
N LEU A 3 -6.39 -42.88 -6.59
CA LEU A 3 -5.76 -41.55 -6.54
C LEU A 3 -6.25 -40.63 -7.68
N ALA A 4 -6.55 -41.19 -8.85
CA ALA A 4 -7.08 -40.42 -9.97
C ALA A 4 -8.53 -40.00 -9.69
N GLU A 5 -9.35 -40.90 -9.17
CA GLU A 5 -10.71 -40.59 -8.72
C GLU A 5 -10.72 -39.52 -7.62
N TRP A 6 -9.82 -39.63 -6.65
CA TRP A 6 -9.68 -38.62 -5.60
C TRP A 6 -9.29 -37.25 -6.17
N THR A 7 -8.37 -37.21 -7.15
CA THR A 7 -7.94 -35.97 -7.80
C THR A 7 -9.10 -35.33 -8.59
N ASN A 8 -9.87 -36.13 -9.31
CA ASN A 8 -11.02 -35.64 -10.06
C ASN A 8 -12.09 -35.09 -9.12
N CYS A 9 -12.40 -35.79 -8.02
CA CYS A 9 -13.35 -35.31 -7.02
C CYS A 9 -12.85 -34.02 -6.37
N LEU A 10 -11.56 -33.93 -6.05
CA LEU A 10 -10.96 -32.74 -5.48
C LEU A 10 -11.05 -31.54 -6.43
N GLY A 11 -10.77 -31.74 -7.72
CA GLY A 11 -10.91 -30.70 -8.73
C GLY A 11 -12.33 -30.16 -8.85
N ILE A 12 -13.33 -31.04 -8.84
CA ILE A 12 -14.75 -30.66 -8.82
C ILE A 12 -15.08 -29.83 -7.57
N LEU A 13 -14.61 -30.24 -6.40
CA LEU A 13 -14.84 -29.51 -5.15
C LEU A 13 -14.17 -28.13 -5.14
N CYS A 14 -12.95 -28.01 -5.67
CA CYS A 14 -12.27 -26.72 -5.81
C CYS A 14 -13.03 -25.79 -6.77
N ALA A 15 -13.53 -26.29 -7.89
CA ALA A 15 -14.32 -25.51 -8.84
C ALA A 15 -15.67 -25.07 -8.24
N MET A 16 -16.31 -25.92 -7.44
CA MET A 16 -17.61 -25.63 -6.80
C MET A 16 -17.51 -24.83 -5.49
N SER A 17 -16.30 -24.57 -4.99
CA SER A 17 -16.09 -23.91 -3.69
C SER A 17 -16.70 -22.52 -3.60
N ALA A 18 -16.78 -21.79 -4.72
CA ALA A 18 -17.43 -20.49 -4.84
C ALA A 18 -18.95 -20.54 -4.56
N ILE A 19 -19.64 -21.57 -5.05
CA ILE A 19 -21.09 -21.74 -4.85
C ILE A 19 -21.42 -21.90 -3.36
N LEU A 20 -20.57 -22.62 -2.62
CA LEU A 20 -20.72 -22.83 -1.18
C LEU A 20 -20.50 -21.53 -0.40
N LEU A 21 -19.51 -20.71 -0.80
CA LEU A 21 -19.26 -19.38 -0.23
C LEU A 21 -20.44 -18.43 -0.42
N ASN A 22 -21.00 -18.36 -1.63
CA ASN A 22 -22.14 -17.50 -1.93
C ASN A 22 -23.41 -17.89 -1.14
N GLN A 23 -23.65 -19.19 -0.94
CA GLN A 23 -24.75 -19.67 -0.09
C GLN A 23 -24.56 -19.35 1.39
N THR A 24 -23.33 -19.41 1.92
CA THR A 24 -23.05 -18.99 3.30
C THR A 24 -23.21 -17.49 3.51
N ASN A 25 -22.89 -16.66 2.52
CA ASN A 25 -23.09 -15.21 2.59
C ASN A 25 -24.57 -14.83 2.46
N ALA A 26 -25.34 -15.50 1.60
CA ALA A 26 -26.79 -15.30 1.50
C ALA A 26 -27.56 -15.68 2.78
N ASN A 27 -27.14 -16.75 3.46
CA ASN A 27 -27.75 -17.21 4.72
C ASN A 27 -27.40 -16.34 5.94
N LYS A 28 -26.49 -15.35 5.81
CA LYS A 28 -26.26 -14.33 6.86
C LYS A 28 -27.33 -13.22 6.85
N GLY A 29 -28.18 -13.15 5.82
CA GLY A 29 -29.20 -12.11 5.64
C GLY A 29 -30.67 -12.57 5.72
N GLY A 30 -30.97 -13.85 5.92
CA GLY A 30 -32.36 -14.35 5.93
C GLY A 30 -32.50 -15.78 6.45
N ASP A 31 -33.71 -16.10 6.94
CA ASP A 31 -34.09 -17.31 7.69
C ASP A 31 -33.57 -18.64 7.09
N LYS A 32 -33.00 -19.50 7.95
CA LYS A 32 -32.33 -20.76 7.55
C LYS A 32 -33.31 -21.78 6.94
N PRO A 33 -33.05 -22.32 5.73
CA PRO A 33 -33.64 -23.59 5.34
C PRO A 33 -32.87 -24.74 5.99
N LYS A 34 -33.57 -25.54 6.80
CA LYS A 34 -33.06 -26.74 7.47
C LYS A 34 -32.94 -27.91 6.48
N SER A 35 -31.85 -28.04 5.70
CA SER A 35 -31.51 -29.38 5.13
C SER A 35 -30.10 -29.58 4.54
N ILE A 36 -29.07 -28.79 4.86
CA ILE A 36 -27.69 -29.09 4.41
C ILE A 36 -26.71 -28.85 5.56
N SER A 37 -26.62 -29.80 6.50
CA SER A 37 -25.80 -29.68 7.72
C SER A 37 -24.55 -30.58 7.71
N SER A 38 -24.10 -31.06 6.55
CA SER A 38 -22.97 -32.01 6.46
C SER A 38 -21.81 -31.57 5.56
N LEU A 39 -21.88 -30.41 4.91
CA LEU A 39 -20.76 -29.85 4.17
C LEU A 39 -19.95 -28.96 5.12
N SER A 40 -18.68 -29.31 5.33
CA SER A 40 -17.67 -28.50 6.03
C SER A 40 -17.76 -27.06 5.52
N GLU A 41 -17.66 -26.05 6.39
CA GLU A 41 -17.57 -24.66 5.93
C GLU A 41 -16.43 -24.54 4.90
N PRO A 42 -16.58 -23.71 3.84
CA PRO A 42 -15.56 -23.59 2.78
C PRO A 42 -14.17 -23.26 3.35
N ASP A 43 -14.12 -22.53 4.47
CA ASP A 43 -12.89 -22.26 5.22
C ASP A 43 -12.23 -23.54 5.77
N ASP A 44 -13.01 -24.47 6.35
CA ASP A 44 -12.49 -25.75 6.84
C ASP A 44 -11.96 -26.64 5.71
N PHE A 45 -12.61 -26.60 4.54
CA PHE A 45 -12.15 -27.33 3.36
C PHE A 45 -10.78 -26.82 2.91
N LEU A 46 -10.63 -25.50 2.74
CA LEU A 46 -9.35 -24.89 2.36
C LEU A 46 -8.27 -25.14 3.42
N LEU A 47 -8.60 -25.05 4.71
CA LEU A 47 -7.68 -25.34 5.80
C LEU A 47 -7.19 -26.80 5.79
N LYS A 48 -8.09 -27.76 5.51
CA LYS A 48 -7.72 -29.18 5.33
C LYS A 48 -6.76 -29.37 4.17
N LEU A 49 -7.03 -28.73 3.01
CA LEU A 49 -6.11 -28.78 1.87
C LEU A 49 -4.75 -28.18 2.21
N MET A 50 -4.72 -27.07 2.92
CA MET A 50 -3.47 -26.47 3.37
C MET A 50 -2.65 -27.41 4.27
N ASN A 51 -3.30 -28.16 5.17
CA ASN A 51 -2.61 -29.16 5.98
C ASN A 51 -2.03 -30.31 5.13
N TYR A 52 -2.68 -30.68 4.02
CA TYR A 52 -2.14 -31.68 3.10
C TYR A 52 -0.94 -31.19 2.27
N LEU A 53 -0.65 -29.88 2.22
CA LEU A 53 0.58 -29.37 1.62
C LEU A 53 1.83 -29.84 2.37
N THR A 54 1.73 -30.26 3.63
CA THR A 54 2.85 -30.86 4.38
C THR A 54 2.74 -32.37 4.57
N SER A 55 1.86 -33.04 3.82
CA SER A 55 1.73 -34.51 3.86
C SER A 55 3.05 -35.22 3.54
N ASP A 56 3.35 -36.33 4.20
CA ASP A 56 4.54 -37.15 3.91
C ASP A 56 4.57 -37.67 2.46
N PHE A 57 3.40 -37.85 1.85
CA PHE A 57 3.27 -38.33 0.48
C PHE A 57 3.44 -37.18 -0.53
N VAL A 58 4.57 -37.16 -1.23
CA VAL A 58 4.88 -36.20 -2.33
C VAL A 58 3.73 -36.13 -3.34
N SER A 59 3.14 -37.29 -3.65
CA SER A 59 2.06 -37.41 -4.62
C SER A 59 0.79 -36.67 -4.21
N ILE A 60 0.50 -36.57 -2.90
CA ILE A 60 -0.62 -35.81 -2.34
C ILE A 60 -0.28 -34.32 -2.39
N ARG A 61 0.90 -33.92 -1.89
CA ARG A 61 1.34 -32.52 -1.88
C ARG A 61 1.26 -31.87 -3.26
N GLU A 62 1.81 -32.53 -4.28
CA GLU A 62 1.81 -32.02 -5.65
C GLU A 62 0.39 -31.84 -6.22
N LYS A 63 -0.53 -32.74 -5.88
CA LYS A 63 -1.91 -32.68 -6.38
C LYS A 63 -2.70 -31.58 -5.68
N VAL A 64 -2.59 -31.50 -4.36
CA VAL A 64 -3.22 -30.44 -3.57
C VAL A 64 -2.72 -29.07 -4.00
N LYS A 65 -1.40 -28.90 -4.16
CA LYS A 65 -0.79 -27.67 -4.68
C LYS A 65 -1.38 -27.28 -6.05
N ARG A 66 -1.47 -28.22 -6.98
CA ARG A 66 -2.06 -27.96 -8.32
C ARG A 66 -3.54 -27.60 -8.24
N MET A 67 -4.31 -28.22 -7.33
CA MET A 67 -5.73 -27.94 -7.18
C MET A 67 -5.98 -26.57 -6.54
N LEU A 68 -5.24 -26.23 -5.47
CA LEU A 68 -5.31 -24.90 -4.85
C LEU A 68 -4.82 -23.80 -5.80
N GLY A 69 -3.77 -24.09 -6.58
CA GLY A 69 -3.17 -23.11 -7.48
C GLY A 69 -3.89 -22.92 -8.82
N GLY A 70 -4.52 -23.96 -9.36
CA GLY A 70 -5.02 -23.95 -10.74
C GLY A 70 -6.44 -24.48 -10.96
N ALA A 71 -7.13 -24.97 -9.93
CA ALA A 71 -8.53 -25.43 -10.05
C ALA A 71 -9.49 -24.69 -9.11
N LEU A 72 -8.98 -23.77 -8.29
CA LEU A 72 -9.80 -22.97 -7.40
C LEU A 72 -10.48 -21.85 -8.20
N SER A 73 -11.79 -21.68 -7.99
CA SER A 73 -12.52 -20.55 -8.59
C SER A 73 -11.96 -19.20 -8.09
N PRO A 74 -11.78 -18.21 -8.97
CA PRO A 74 -11.26 -16.89 -8.59
C PRO A 74 -12.08 -16.15 -7.54
N GLU A 75 -13.41 -16.40 -7.46
CA GLU A 75 -14.28 -15.86 -6.41
C GLU A 75 -13.84 -16.27 -4.99
N VAL A 76 -13.03 -17.33 -4.88
CA VAL A 76 -12.54 -17.87 -3.61
C VAL A 76 -11.15 -17.34 -3.25
N TYR A 77 -10.45 -16.65 -4.16
CA TYR A 77 -9.07 -16.20 -3.89
C TYR A 77 -8.97 -15.30 -2.66
N ALA A 78 -9.86 -14.32 -2.48
CA ALA A 78 -9.86 -13.47 -1.27
C ALA A 78 -9.91 -14.31 0.02
N THR A 79 -10.76 -15.34 0.05
CA THR A 79 -10.90 -16.25 1.18
C THR A 79 -9.66 -17.12 1.35
N PHE A 80 -9.14 -17.67 0.25
CA PHE A 80 -7.94 -18.51 0.25
C PHE A 80 -6.72 -17.75 0.76
N PHE A 81 -6.45 -16.55 0.26
CA PHE A 81 -5.30 -15.73 0.69
C PHE A 81 -5.41 -15.32 2.16
N ARG A 82 -6.62 -14.97 2.64
CA ARG A 82 -6.88 -14.71 4.07
C ARG A 82 -6.59 -15.93 4.94
N ILE A 83 -7.05 -17.12 4.56
CA ILE A 83 -6.79 -18.36 5.31
C ILE A 83 -5.30 -18.71 5.24
N LEU A 84 -4.68 -18.56 4.07
CA LEU A 84 -3.26 -18.81 3.86
C LEU A 84 -2.40 -17.94 4.76
N TYR A 85 -2.71 -16.65 4.85
CA TYR A 85 -2.08 -15.71 5.76
C TYR A 85 -2.21 -16.14 7.23
N ASN A 86 -3.44 -16.36 7.69
CA ASN A 86 -3.71 -16.71 9.10
C ASN A 86 -3.01 -18.01 9.50
N HIS A 87 -3.12 -19.06 8.67
CA HIS A 87 -2.48 -20.33 8.93
C HIS A 87 -0.95 -20.24 8.88
N SER A 88 -0.39 -19.45 7.96
CA SER A 88 1.05 -19.19 7.90
C SER A 88 1.54 -18.50 9.17
N LYS A 89 0.80 -17.50 9.67
CA LYS A 89 1.15 -16.79 10.90
C LYS A 89 1.17 -17.72 12.12
N GLU A 90 0.21 -18.62 12.23
CA GLU A 90 0.13 -19.59 13.33
C GLU A 90 1.19 -20.70 13.22
N LYS A 91 1.46 -21.18 12.00
CA LYS A 91 2.38 -22.31 11.78
C LYS A 91 3.85 -21.90 11.81
N LEU A 92 4.17 -20.69 11.33
CA LEU A 92 5.55 -20.25 11.12
C LEU A 92 6.17 -19.50 12.32
N PHE A 93 5.37 -18.97 13.25
CA PHE A 93 5.85 -18.18 14.38
C PHE A 93 5.40 -18.77 15.72
N LYS A 94 6.30 -18.77 16.71
CA LYS A 94 6.07 -19.47 18.00
C LYS A 94 5.02 -18.81 18.91
N SER A 95 4.73 -17.53 18.72
CA SER A 95 3.72 -16.80 19.49
C SER A 95 3.14 -15.66 18.65
N LYS A 96 1.87 -15.31 18.88
CA LYS A 96 1.19 -14.17 18.23
C LYS A 96 1.88 -12.82 18.50
N SER A 97 2.72 -12.73 19.54
CA SER A 97 3.43 -11.53 19.97
C SER A 97 4.95 -11.57 19.74
N SER A 98 5.51 -12.70 19.29
CA SER A 98 6.95 -12.85 19.09
C SER A 98 7.25 -13.12 17.63
N ASP A 99 8.17 -12.34 17.07
CA ASP A 99 8.68 -12.49 15.71
C ASP A 99 9.65 -13.67 15.54
N GLN A 100 9.74 -14.54 16.55
CA GLN A 100 10.62 -15.70 16.53
C GLN A 100 10.05 -16.80 15.62
N VAL A 101 10.81 -17.11 14.58
CA VAL A 101 10.47 -18.13 13.60
C VAL A 101 10.59 -19.55 14.19
N ASN A 102 9.64 -20.40 13.82
CA ASN A 102 9.63 -21.82 14.14
C ASN A 102 10.25 -22.64 12.98
N PHE A 103 11.54 -22.96 13.10
CA PHE A 103 12.24 -23.77 12.10
C PHE A 103 12.05 -25.26 12.36
N THR A 104 11.27 -25.92 11.50
CA THR A 104 11.09 -27.37 11.45
C THR A 104 11.12 -27.83 9.99
N PRO A 105 11.44 -29.10 9.69
CA PRO A 105 11.36 -29.61 8.32
C PRO A 105 9.97 -29.41 7.70
N GLU A 106 8.92 -29.52 8.53
CA GLU A 106 7.54 -29.32 8.12
C GLU A 106 7.25 -27.85 7.75
N THR A 107 7.71 -26.88 8.55
CA THR A 107 7.49 -25.44 8.27
C THR A 107 8.28 -24.98 7.03
N ILE A 108 9.49 -25.52 6.81
CA ILE A 108 10.27 -25.26 5.60
C ILE A 108 9.54 -25.81 4.36
N LEU A 109 9.04 -27.05 4.45
CA LEU A 109 8.26 -27.67 3.38
C LEU A 109 6.97 -26.90 3.11
N PHE A 110 6.27 -26.45 4.16
CA PHE A 110 5.06 -25.64 4.01
C PHE A 110 5.33 -24.36 3.22
N VAL A 111 6.38 -23.61 3.59
CA VAL A 111 6.76 -22.36 2.90
C VAL A 111 7.10 -22.62 1.42
N ASP A 112 7.84 -23.68 1.13
CA ASP A 112 8.14 -24.08 -0.24
C ASP A 112 6.87 -24.34 -1.08
N GLN A 113 5.91 -25.06 -0.49
CA GLN A 113 4.63 -25.37 -1.14
C GLN A 113 3.72 -24.15 -1.25
N ALA A 114 3.68 -23.27 -0.24
CA ALA A 114 2.90 -22.04 -0.24
C ALA A 114 3.38 -21.08 -1.35
N ILE A 115 4.70 -20.83 -1.43
CA ILE A 115 5.31 -20.02 -2.50
C ILE A 115 4.93 -20.58 -3.87
N SER A 116 5.07 -21.90 -4.05
CA SER A 116 4.75 -22.56 -5.32
C SER A 116 3.25 -22.49 -5.65
N THR A 117 2.38 -22.56 -4.64
CA THR A 117 0.92 -22.47 -4.83
C THR A 117 0.51 -21.08 -5.27
N ILE A 118 0.97 -20.04 -4.57
CA ILE A 118 0.72 -18.63 -4.94
C ILE A 118 1.25 -18.38 -6.35
N LYS A 119 2.42 -18.93 -6.68
CA LYS A 119 3.02 -18.74 -8.01
C LYS A 119 2.15 -19.32 -9.13
N ILE A 120 1.61 -20.53 -8.94
CA ILE A 120 0.68 -21.13 -9.91
C ILE A 120 -0.55 -20.24 -10.12
N ILE A 121 -1.07 -19.62 -9.04
CA ILE A 121 -2.19 -18.67 -9.16
C ILE A 121 -1.75 -17.47 -10.01
N MET A 122 -0.59 -16.85 -9.74
CA MET A 122 -0.13 -15.66 -10.47
C MET A 122 0.17 -15.94 -11.96
N GLU A 123 0.73 -17.11 -12.27
CA GLU A 123 1.04 -17.56 -13.63
C GLU A 123 -0.18 -18.14 -14.37
N GLY A 124 -1.31 -18.31 -13.68
CA GLY A 124 -2.56 -18.84 -14.24
C GLY A 124 -3.17 -17.96 -15.33
N GLU A 125 -4.07 -18.55 -16.12
CA GLU A 125 -4.97 -17.83 -17.02
C GLU A 125 -6.15 -17.30 -16.20
N HIS A 126 -6.40 -15.99 -16.29
CA HIS A 126 -7.47 -15.28 -15.57
C HIS A 126 -8.22 -14.38 -16.54
N GLU A 127 -9.52 -14.25 -16.35
CA GLU A 127 -10.32 -13.22 -17.02
C GLU A 127 -10.02 -11.82 -16.43
N GLU A 128 -10.40 -10.77 -17.16
CA GLU A 128 -10.18 -9.39 -16.72
C GLU A 128 -10.82 -9.13 -15.34
N GLY A 129 -10.00 -8.71 -14.38
CA GLY A 129 -10.45 -8.32 -13.04
C GLY A 129 -10.47 -9.44 -12.01
N GLU A 130 -10.29 -10.71 -12.37
CA GLU A 130 -10.33 -11.82 -11.40
C GLU A 130 -9.22 -11.72 -10.34
N LEU A 131 -8.00 -11.39 -10.78
CA LEU A 131 -6.87 -11.15 -9.86
C LEU A 131 -7.06 -9.92 -8.96
N SER A 132 -7.93 -8.97 -9.33
CA SER A 132 -8.20 -7.78 -8.53
C SER A 132 -8.99 -8.12 -7.25
N LEU A 133 -9.66 -9.28 -7.21
CA LEU A 133 -10.35 -9.78 -6.03
C LEU A 133 -9.40 -10.21 -4.92
N ILE A 134 -8.11 -10.39 -5.24
CA ILE A 134 -7.11 -10.76 -4.24
C ILE A 134 -6.80 -9.53 -3.38
N ALA A 135 -7.38 -9.48 -2.19
CA ALA A 135 -7.08 -8.48 -1.17
C ALA A 135 -5.91 -8.92 -0.28
N ASP A 136 -5.12 -7.95 0.18
CA ASP A 136 -4.08 -8.08 1.20
C ASP A 136 -3.03 -9.16 0.95
N PHE A 137 -2.75 -9.49 -0.31
CA PHE A 137 -1.75 -10.51 -0.62
C PHE A 137 -0.33 -10.06 -0.24
N GLU A 138 -0.09 -8.76 -0.11
CA GLU A 138 1.17 -8.22 0.38
C GLU A 138 1.53 -8.82 1.75
N GLU A 139 0.53 -9.03 2.62
CA GLU A 139 0.73 -9.57 3.96
C GLU A 139 1.27 -11.00 3.94
N ILE A 140 0.73 -11.87 3.09
CA ILE A 140 1.24 -13.24 2.97
C ILE A 140 2.65 -13.26 2.37
N ILE A 141 2.93 -12.41 1.39
CA ILE A 141 4.28 -12.30 0.81
C ILE A 141 5.28 -11.88 1.90
N PHE A 142 4.95 -10.89 2.74
CA PHE A 142 5.80 -10.46 3.84
C PHE A 142 5.97 -11.53 4.93
N VAL A 143 4.91 -12.29 5.25
CA VAL A 143 5.00 -13.42 6.18
C VAL A 143 5.99 -14.48 5.67
N LEU A 144 5.90 -14.85 4.39
CA LEU A 144 6.80 -15.80 3.76
C LEU A 144 8.24 -15.24 3.69
N LEU A 145 8.41 -13.99 3.28
CA LEU A 145 9.69 -13.30 3.23
C LEU A 145 10.38 -13.28 4.59
N LYS A 146 9.65 -12.95 5.65
CA LYS A 146 10.17 -12.88 7.03
C LYS A 146 10.71 -14.23 7.51
N PHE A 147 10.01 -15.32 7.16
CA PHE A 147 10.48 -16.68 7.44
C PHE A 147 11.77 -16.99 6.65
N VAL A 148 11.73 -16.80 5.33
CA VAL A 148 12.84 -17.13 4.41
C VAL A 148 14.10 -16.32 4.70
N ARG A 149 13.96 -15.06 5.13
CA ARG A 149 15.09 -14.20 5.51
C ARG A 149 15.89 -14.78 6.68
N GLN A 150 15.21 -15.45 7.61
CA GLN A 150 15.82 -15.99 8.83
C GLN A 150 16.38 -17.41 8.64
N THR A 151 16.18 -18.06 7.48
CA THR A 151 16.72 -19.41 7.24
C THR A 151 18.24 -19.41 7.10
N THR A 152 18.89 -20.46 7.61
CA THR A 152 20.34 -20.68 7.44
C THR A 152 20.71 -20.96 5.98
N ILE A 153 21.99 -20.76 5.65
CA ILE A 153 22.53 -21.10 4.32
C ILE A 153 22.60 -22.63 4.20
N SER A 154 21.70 -23.20 3.41
CA SER A 154 21.71 -24.59 2.98
C SER A 154 21.19 -24.67 1.55
N GLU A 155 21.50 -25.74 0.82
CA GLU A 155 21.04 -25.89 -0.56
C GLU A 155 19.52 -25.75 -0.67
N ASN A 156 18.76 -26.43 0.20
CA ASN A 156 17.30 -26.37 0.19
C ASN A 156 16.77 -24.95 0.49
N ASN A 157 17.35 -24.26 1.48
CA ASN A 157 16.91 -22.91 1.85
C ASN A 157 17.24 -21.88 0.76
N LEU A 158 18.37 -22.04 0.05
CA LEU A 158 18.73 -21.20 -1.09
C LEU A 158 17.76 -21.42 -2.27
N GLN A 159 17.31 -22.65 -2.49
CA GLN A 159 16.27 -22.95 -3.49
C GLN A 159 14.93 -22.28 -3.13
N ILE A 160 14.56 -22.24 -1.85
CA ILE A 160 13.36 -21.52 -1.41
C ILE A 160 13.47 -20.02 -1.66
N ARG A 161 14.65 -19.41 -1.39
CA ARG A 161 14.91 -18.00 -1.76
C ARG A 161 14.75 -17.76 -3.25
N HIS A 162 15.31 -18.64 -4.08
CA HIS A 162 15.17 -18.57 -5.53
C HIS A 162 13.70 -18.65 -5.97
N LYS A 163 12.92 -19.58 -5.38
CA LYS A 163 11.49 -19.70 -5.67
C LYS A 163 10.70 -18.47 -5.24
N LEU A 164 11.03 -17.86 -4.09
CA LEU A 164 10.37 -16.62 -3.67
C LEU A 164 10.67 -15.49 -4.67
N CYS A 165 11.93 -15.32 -5.06
CA CYS A 165 12.32 -14.37 -6.10
C CYS A 165 11.54 -14.58 -7.41
N SER A 166 11.41 -15.82 -7.86
CA SER A 166 10.62 -16.16 -9.05
C SER A 166 9.12 -15.86 -8.87
N LEU A 167 8.55 -16.06 -7.68
CA LEU A 167 7.17 -15.66 -7.39
C LEU A 167 7.01 -14.14 -7.47
N LEU A 168 7.94 -13.38 -6.90
CA LEU A 168 7.90 -11.91 -6.92
C LEU A 168 7.94 -11.36 -8.35
N GLU A 169 8.68 -12.00 -9.27
CA GLU A 169 8.64 -11.67 -10.69
C GLU A 169 7.23 -11.89 -11.28
N SER A 170 6.61 -13.06 -11.06
CA SER A 170 5.24 -13.34 -11.53
C SER A 170 4.21 -12.35 -10.95
N VAL A 171 4.40 -11.89 -9.71
CA VAL A 171 3.55 -10.85 -9.11
C VAL A 171 3.72 -9.51 -9.85
N MET A 172 4.95 -9.13 -10.21
CA MET A 172 5.21 -7.88 -10.94
C MET A 172 4.71 -7.92 -12.39
N GLU A 173 4.78 -9.08 -13.06
CA GLU A 173 4.18 -9.30 -14.39
C GLU A 173 2.66 -9.09 -14.38
N ARG A 174 2.01 -9.31 -13.24
CA ARG A 174 0.56 -9.13 -13.03
C ARG A 174 0.21 -7.87 -12.22
N SER A 175 1.16 -6.95 -12.01
CA SER A 175 0.98 -5.76 -11.15
C SER A 175 -0.21 -4.89 -11.55
N THR A 176 -0.50 -4.78 -12.85
CA THR A 176 -1.65 -4.02 -13.37
C THR A 176 -2.99 -4.68 -13.01
N ALA A 177 -3.06 -6.01 -12.92
CA ALA A 177 -4.27 -6.76 -12.58
C ALA A 177 -4.51 -6.93 -11.07
N LEU A 178 -3.48 -6.74 -10.24
CA LEU A 178 -3.54 -6.87 -8.79
C LEU A 178 -3.95 -5.57 -8.10
N SER A 179 -4.56 -5.68 -6.92
CA SER A 179 -4.86 -4.55 -6.04
C SER A 179 -3.77 -4.41 -4.98
N PHE A 180 -3.10 -3.26 -4.92
CA PHE A 180 -2.09 -2.95 -3.91
C PHE A 180 -2.57 -1.84 -2.99
N SER A 181 -2.29 -1.94 -1.70
CA SER A 181 -2.49 -0.85 -0.74
C SER A 181 -1.51 0.30 -0.98
N ASN A 182 -0.23 -0.03 -1.19
CA ASN A 182 0.82 0.90 -1.58
C ASN A 182 1.91 0.15 -2.35
N GLU A 183 1.76 0.10 -3.67
CA GLU A 183 2.63 -0.68 -4.55
C GLU A 183 4.10 -0.26 -4.48
N ASN A 184 4.37 1.05 -4.48
CA ASN A 184 5.74 1.56 -4.44
C ASN A 184 6.45 1.22 -3.13
N GLN A 185 5.73 1.33 -2.00
CA GLN A 185 6.26 0.93 -0.70
C GLN A 185 6.50 -0.58 -0.64
N PHE A 186 5.53 -1.38 -1.11
CA PHE A 186 5.66 -2.83 -1.19
C PHE A 186 6.91 -3.25 -1.99
N ARG A 187 7.07 -2.71 -3.21
CA ARG A 187 8.23 -2.97 -4.07
C ARG A 187 9.54 -2.57 -3.40
N THR A 188 9.57 -1.39 -2.75
CA THR A 188 10.75 -0.89 -2.02
C THR A 188 11.17 -1.81 -0.89
N ASP A 189 10.22 -2.20 -0.03
CA ASP A 189 10.48 -3.07 1.12
C ASP A 189 10.99 -4.45 0.66
N LEU A 190 10.44 -4.99 -0.44
CA LEU A 190 10.92 -6.23 -1.02
C LEU A 190 12.38 -6.12 -1.50
N ILE A 191 12.73 -5.05 -2.23
CA ILE A 191 14.10 -4.81 -2.72
C ILE A 191 15.08 -4.76 -1.55
N GLU A 192 14.76 -3.99 -0.50
CA GLU A 192 15.62 -3.87 0.69
C GLU A 192 15.88 -5.21 1.39
N ASN A 193 14.91 -6.11 1.38
CA ASN A 193 15.04 -7.42 2.02
C ASN A 193 15.81 -8.42 1.14
N ILE A 194 15.54 -8.47 -0.16
CA ILE A 194 16.15 -9.48 -1.05
C ILE A 194 17.56 -9.10 -1.50
N MET A 195 17.92 -7.81 -1.51
CA MET A 195 19.29 -7.38 -1.83
C MET A 195 20.33 -7.98 -0.87
N GLU A 196 19.95 -8.20 0.40
CA GLU A 196 20.79 -8.84 1.42
C GLU A 196 21.07 -10.33 1.15
N TRP A 197 20.30 -10.96 0.26
CA TRP A 197 20.53 -12.36 -0.13
C TRP A 197 21.66 -12.51 -1.14
N THR A 198 22.06 -11.42 -1.79
CA THR A 198 23.20 -11.45 -2.69
C THR A 198 24.48 -11.76 -1.92
N SER A 199 25.41 -12.43 -2.59
CA SER A 199 26.72 -12.75 -2.03
C SER A 199 27.55 -11.51 -1.68
N GLU A 200 27.14 -10.29 -2.06
CA GLU A 200 27.76 -9.04 -1.57
C GLU A 200 27.61 -8.88 -0.05
N PHE A 201 26.49 -9.33 0.51
CA PHE A 201 26.21 -9.29 1.94
C PHE A 201 26.44 -10.64 2.62
N SER A 202 26.15 -11.74 1.93
CA SER A 202 26.15 -13.09 2.52
C SER A 202 27.54 -13.73 2.66
N THR A 203 28.55 -13.32 1.89
CA THR A 203 29.89 -13.95 1.90
C THR A 203 30.95 -13.04 2.52
N LYS A 204 30.91 -12.90 3.85
CA LYS A 204 32.17 -13.02 4.59
C LYS A 204 32.49 -14.52 4.62
N ASP A 205 33.70 -14.93 4.23
CA ASP A 205 34.12 -16.34 4.19
C ASP A 205 33.89 -17.11 5.52
N SER A 206 33.58 -16.40 6.61
CA SER A 206 33.18 -16.93 7.92
C SER A 206 31.81 -17.60 8.01
N ASN A 207 30.92 -17.45 7.02
CA ASN A 207 29.53 -17.93 7.10
C ASN A 207 29.26 -19.26 6.36
N LEU A 208 30.24 -19.79 5.63
CA LEU A 208 30.12 -21.13 5.03
C LEU A 208 30.36 -22.20 6.10
N PRO A 209 29.59 -23.30 6.12
CA PRO A 209 29.88 -24.42 7.02
C PRO A 209 31.31 -24.94 6.80
N SER A 210 32.12 -24.98 7.86
CA SER A 210 33.54 -25.36 7.81
C SER A 210 33.76 -26.83 7.41
N ASP A 211 32.75 -27.68 7.58
CA ASP A 211 32.86 -29.14 7.52
C ASP A 211 32.36 -29.73 6.19
N LEU A 212 32.20 -28.91 5.14
CA LEU A 212 31.70 -29.36 3.83
C LEU A 212 32.79 -30.06 3.01
N SER A 213 32.41 -31.15 2.33
CA SER A 213 33.28 -31.79 1.34
C SER A 213 33.61 -30.83 0.18
N SER A 214 34.71 -31.07 -0.52
CA SER A 214 35.12 -30.22 -1.66
C SER A 214 34.10 -30.24 -2.81
N ALA A 215 33.31 -31.31 -2.95
CA ALA A 215 32.23 -31.41 -3.93
C ALA A 215 30.99 -30.61 -3.49
N ASP A 216 30.55 -30.75 -2.24
CA ASP A 216 29.39 -30.05 -1.69
C ASP A 216 29.64 -28.53 -1.63
N SER A 217 30.86 -28.11 -1.32
CA SER A 217 31.27 -26.71 -1.36
C SER A 217 31.18 -26.12 -2.79
N ARG A 218 31.49 -26.91 -3.83
CA ARG A 218 31.35 -26.47 -5.23
C ARG A 218 29.88 -26.37 -5.65
N GLN A 219 29.06 -27.34 -5.26
CA GLN A 219 27.62 -27.32 -5.54
C GLN A 219 26.93 -26.13 -4.85
N LEU A 220 27.22 -25.90 -3.57
CA LEU A 220 26.68 -24.77 -2.82
C LEU A 220 27.09 -23.43 -3.44
N LYS A 221 28.36 -23.29 -3.86
CA LYS A 221 28.83 -22.10 -4.59
C LYS A 221 28.12 -21.88 -5.91
N LYS A 222 27.70 -22.95 -6.61
CA LYS A 222 26.90 -22.85 -7.84
C LYS A 222 25.50 -22.31 -7.53
N VAL A 223 24.83 -22.88 -6.54
CA VAL A 223 23.47 -22.46 -6.12
C VAL A 223 23.46 -21.00 -5.64
N ILE A 224 24.50 -20.55 -4.93
CA ILE A 224 24.64 -19.14 -4.53
C ILE A 224 24.74 -18.22 -5.75
N LYS A 225 25.47 -18.61 -6.80
CA LYS A 225 25.61 -17.79 -8.02
C LYS A 225 24.32 -17.74 -8.83
N ASP A 226 23.59 -18.86 -8.89
CA ASP A 226 22.28 -18.92 -9.53
C ASP A 226 21.28 -18.03 -8.77
N LEU A 227 21.34 -18.04 -7.43
CA LEU A 227 20.56 -17.14 -6.58
C LEU A 227 20.91 -15.67 -6.80
N ASP A 228 22.19 -15.30 -6.89
CA ASP A 228 22.61 -13.91 -7.17
C ASP A 228 21.98 -13.39 -8.48
N ALA A 229 22.02 -14.21 -9.54
CA ALA A 229 21.41 -13.84 -10.82
C ALA A 229 19.89 -13.72 -10.73
N GLN A 230 19.24 -14.63 -10.01
CA GLN A 230 17.79 -14.62 -9.81
C GLN A 230 17.34 -13.40 -9.00
N VAL A 231 18.01 -13.10 -7.88
CA VAL A 231 17.72 -11.92 -7.04
C VAL A 231 17.82 -10.65 -7.88
N MET A 232 18.85 -10.53 -8.72
CA MET A 232 19.01 -9.34 -9.56
C MET A 232 17.94 -9.19 -10.64
N LYS A 233 17.47 -10.29 -11.23
CA LYS A 233 16.32 -10.23 -12.15
C LYS A 233 15.05 -9.78 -11.44
N THR A 234 14.78 -10.34 -10.25
CA THR A 234 13.64 -9.92 -9.43
C THR A 234 13.72 -8.45 -9.03
N ILE A 235 14.91 -7.96 -8.63
CA ILE A 235 15.11 -6.55 -8.33
C ILE A 235 14.85 -5.67 -9.57
N ALA A 236 15.27 -6.09 -10.76
CA ALA A 236 14.96 -5.38 -12.00
C ALA A 236 13.43 -5.29 -12.23
N ALA A 237 12.70 -6.40 -12.08
CA ALA A 237 11.24 -6.41 -12.21
C ALA A 237 10.55 -5.49 -11.18
N LEU A 238 11.01 -5.49 -9.93
CA LEU A 238 10.47 -4.62 -8.87
C LEU A 238 10.75 -3.12 -9.13
N LEU A 239 11.91 -2.79 -9.71
CA LEU A 239 12.32 -1.42 -9.99
C LEU A 239 11.66 -0.81 -11.23
N GLN A 240 11.12 -1.62 -12.14
CA GLN A 240 10.51 -1.12 -13.37
C GLN A 240 9.33 -0.19 -13.06
N GLY A 241 9.48 1.10 -13.40
CA GLY A 241 8.48 2.14 -13.11
C GLY A 241 8.39 2.57 -11.63
N LEU A 242 9.30 2.11 -10.77
CA LEU A 242 9.23 2.39 -9.32
C LEU A 242 9.65 3.83 -8.99
N THR A 243 8.70 4.65 -8.55
CA THR A 243 9.00 5.93 -7.91
C THR A 243 9.25 5.72 -6.41
N LEU A 244 10.41 6.15 -5.93
CA LEU A 244 10.82 5.93 -4.55
C LEU A 244 9.89 6.67 -3.59
N HIS A 245 9.38 5.94 -2.61
CA HIS A 245 8.53 6.48 -1.56
C HIS A 245 9.36 6.87 -0.34
N GLY A 246 8.98 7.95 0.33
CA GLY A 246 9.68 8.46 1.50
C GLY A 246 8.84 9.54 2.20
N LYS A 247 9.04 9.71 3.50
CA LYS A 247 8.33 10.73 4.30
C LYS A 247 8.66 12.15 3.83
N ASP A 248 9.88 12.33 3.35
CA ASP A 248 10.43 13.57 2.82
C ASP A 248 11.38 13.25 1.64
N ASP A 249 11.85 14.31 0.99
CA ASP A 249 12.77 14.23 -0.14
C ASP A 249 14.14 13.65 0.25
N GLU A 250 14.56 13.91 1.49
CA GLU A 250 15.81 13.38 2.03
C GLU A 250 15.78 11.86 2.18
N ALA A 251 14.67 11.29 2.66
CA ALA A 251 14.48 9.84 2.73
C ALA A 251 14.55 9.18 1.35
N LYS A 252 13.95 9.80 0.31
CA LYS A 252 14.03 9.31 -1.07
C LYS A 252 15.46 9.35 -1.61
N SER A 253 16.16 10.46 -1.38
CA SER A 253 17.57 10.62 -1.78
C SER A 253 18.49 9.62 -1.08
N ASN A 254 18.26 9.35 0.20
CA ASN A 254 19.00 8.33 0.97
C ASN A 254 18.75 6.92 0.42
N LEU A 255 17.50 6.59 0.10
CA LEU A 255 17.12 5.29 -0.47
C LEU A 255 17.72 5.11 -1.88
N PHE A 256 17.64 6.15 -2.72
CA PHE A 256 18.27 6.17 -4.03
C PHE A 256 19.78 5.91 -3.90
N SER A 257 20.45 6.64 -3.01
CA SER A 257 21.88 6.51 -2.74
C SER A 257 22.26 5.11 -2.29
N LYS A 258 21.43 4.48 -1.43
CA LYS A 258 21.62 3.10 -0.96
C LYS A 258 21.58 2.10 -2.11
N PHE A 259 20.53 2.15 -2.94
CA PHE A 259 20.37 1.24 -4.09
C PHE A 259 21.44 1.48 -5.16
N PHE A 260 21.74 2.74 -5.47
CA PHE A 260 22.77 3.10 -6.43
C PHE A 260 24.16 2.59 -5.99
N THR A 261 24.50 2.77 -4.71
CA THR A 261 25.76 2.26 -4.13
C THR A 261 25.84 0.75 -4.20
N PHE A 262 24.74 0.05 -3.92
CA PHE A 262 24.67 -1.40 -4.04
C PHE A 262 24.95 -1.87 -5.49
N PHE A 263 24.22 -1.36 -6.47
CA PHE A 263 24.40 -1.79 -7.87
C PHE A 263 25.79 -1.46 -8.41
N THR A 264 26.35 -0.30 -8.09
CA THR A 264 27.70 0.08 -8.52
C THR A 264 28.79 -0.80 -7.91
N ARG A 265 28.66 -1.19 -6.63
CA ARG A 265 29.56 -2.15 -5.98
C ARG A 265 29.46 -3.53 -6.61
N LEU A 266 28.25 -4.01 -6.87
CA LEU A 266 28.02 -5.30 -7.52
C LEU A 266 28.62 -5.35 -8.93
N LEU A 267 28.44 -4.30 -9.73
CA LEU A 267 29.08 -4.17 -11.06
C LEU A 267 30.60 -4.16 -10.96
N THR A 268 31.16 -3.42 -9.99
CA THR A 268 32.61 -3.37 -9.77
C THR A 268 33.18 -4.74 -9.39
N ARG A 269 32.43 -5.52 -8.60
CA ARG A 269 32.79 -6.90 -8.24
C ARG A 269 32.75 -7.84 -9.45
N CYS A 270 31.71 -7.76 -10.27
CA CYS A 270 31.59 -8.55 -11.50
C CYS A 270 32.80 -8.35 -12.42
N LYS A 271 33.33 -7.11 -12.48
CA LYS A 271 34.56 -6.79 -13.22
C LYS A 271 35.82 -7.39 -12.61
N LYS A 272 36.03 -7.22 -11.30
CA LYS A 272 37.28 -7.62 -10.62
C LYS A 272 37.47 -9.14 -10.57
N ASN A 273 36.38 -9.91 -10.49
CA ASN A 273 36.42 -11.37 -10.36
C ASN A 273 35.59 -12.05 -11.46
N PRO A 274 36.04 -12.07 -12.73
CA PRO A 274 35.29 -12.67 -13.83
C PRO A 274 35.03 -14.18 -13.64
N SER A 275 35.89 -14.88 -12.88
CA SER A 275 35.70 -16.29 -12.48
C SER A 275 34.57 -16.51 -11.45
N THR A 276 34.07 -15.45 -10.80
CA THR A 276 32.82 -15.50 -10.02
C THR A 276 31.56 -15.37 -10.88
N VAL A 277 31.69 -14.88 -12.13
CA VAL A 277 30.61 -14.67 -13.11
C VAL A 277 30.37 -15.98 -13.89
N LEU A 278 29.71 -16.95 -13.26
CA LEU A 278 29.20 -18.13 -14.00
C LEU A 278 27.82 -17.88 -14.64
N THR A 279 27.24 -16.70 -14.42
CA THR A 279 25.99 -16.24 -15.02
C THR A 279 26.23 -14.89 -15.72
N PRO A 280 26.41 -14.85 -17.05
CA PRO A 280 26.55 -13.58 -17.79
C PRO A 280 25.33 -12.65 -17.63
N GLN A 281 24.22 -13.21 -17.15
CA GLN A 281 22.97 -12.52 -16.86
C GLN A 281 23.06 -11.57 -15.64
N LEU A 282 23.99 -11.80 -14.70
CA LEU A 282 24.12 -10.98 -13.49
C LEU A 282 24.49 -9.52 -13.79
N PRO A 283 25.59 -9.22 -14.53
CA PRO A 283 25.92 -7.83 -14.86
C PRO A 283 24.86 -7.18 -15.76
N GLU A 284 24.20 -7.94 -16.64
CA GLU A 284 23.12 -7.44 -17.49
C GLU A 284 21.89 -7.02 -16.68
N ALA A 285 21.40 -7.90 -15.78
CA ALA A 285 20.32 -7.59 -14.87
C ALA A 285 20.67 -6.40 -13.96
N THR A 286 21.92 -6.31 -13.49
CA THR A 286 22.37 -5.17 -12.65
C THR A 286 22.37 -3.85 -13.43
N ILE A 287 22.79 -3.84 -14.69
CA ILE A 287 22.70 -2.66 -15.57
C ILE A 287 21.24 -2.28 -15.79
N GLN A 288 20.36 -3.26 -15.99
CA GLN A 288 18.92 -3.02 -16.17
C GLN A 288 18.29 -2.43 -14.90
N SER A 289 18.57 -2.99 -13.71
CA SER A 289 18.13 -2.44 -12.42
C SER A 289 18.58 -0.99 -12.23
N LEU A 290 19.86 -0.69 -12.54
CA LEU A 290 20.39 0.67 -12.42
C LEU A 290 19.70 1.64 -13.40
N SER A 291 19.36 1.16 -14.60
CA SER A 291 18.60 1.92 -15.59
C SER A 291 17.19 2.23 -15.10
N TYR A 292 16.46 1.24 -14.59
CA TYR A 292 15.10 1.45 -14.06
C TYR A 292 15.08 2.36 -12.83
N LEU A 293 16.00 2.17 -11.88
CA LEU A 293 16.12 3.01 -10.68
C LEU A 293 16.25 4.49 -11.07
N VAL A 294 17.13 4.77 -12.02
CA VAL A 294 17.38 6.14 -12.48
C VAL A 294 16.17 6.69 -13.23
N THR A 295 15.65 5.92 -14.19
CA THR A 295 14.62 6.44 -15.11
C THR A 295 13.38 6.88 -14.36
N ALA A 296 12.99 6.12 -13.33
CA ALA A 296 11.85 6.45 -12.50
C ALA A 296 12.17 7.52 -11.43
N ASN A 297 13.44 7.87 -11.18
CA ASN A 297 13.87 8.76 -10.09
C ASN A 297 14.98 9.73 -10.54
N ILE A 298 14.81 10.36 -11.70
CA ILE A 298 15.83 11.18 -12.37
C ILE A 298 16.32 12.33 -11.48
N GLU A 299 15.41 12.93 -10.70
CA GLU A 299 15.70 14.05 -9.80
C GLU A 299 16.85 13.75 -8.85
N HIS A 300 16.92 12.52 -8.33
CA HIS A 300 17.98 12.06 -7.43
C HIS A 300 19.17 11.43 -8.16
N GLY A 301 19.00 11.03 -9.43
CA GLY A 301 20.04 10.37 -10.22
C GLY A 301 21.02 11.32 -10.92
N LEU A 302 20.58 12.52 -11.30
CA LEU A 302 21.35 13.42 -12.18
C LEU A 302 22.76 13.77 -11.66
N GLU A 303 22.92 13.99 -10.35
CA GLU A 303 24.23 14.28 -9.74
C GLU A 303 25.21 13.11 -9.92
N TYR A 304 24.71 11.89 -9.76
CA TYR A 304 25.49 10.67 -9.94
C TYR A 304 25.83 10.41 -11.42
N PHE A 305 24.96 10.80 -12.36
CA PHE A 305 25.23 10.69 -13.79
C PHE A 305 26.39 11.52 -14.25
N VAL A 306 26.45 12.78 -13.80
CA VAL A 306 27.57 13.66 -14.13
C VAL A 306 28.85 13.03 -13.58
N THR A 307 28.85 12.61 -12.32
CA THR A 307 30.04 12.03 -11.69
C THR A 307 30.51 10.74 -12.39
N MET A 308 29.60 9.84 -12.76
CA MET A 308 29.94 8.54 -13.35
C MET A 308 30.20 8.60 -14.86
N GLY A 309 29.57 9.52 -15.59
CA GLY A 309 29.84 9.77 -17.01
C GLY A 309 31.26 10.27 -17.27
N TYR A 310 31.85 10.99 -16.31
CA TYR A 310 33.24 11.46 -16.35
C TYR A 310 34.21 10.59 -15.53
N HIS A 311 33.81 9.38 -15.13
CA HIS A 311 34.65 8.50 -14.32
C HIS A 311 35.97 8.14 -15.02
N ARG A 312 37.08 8.01 -14.27
CA ARG A 312 38.40 7.75 -14.88
C ARG A 312 38.48 6.40 -15.60
N ASP A 313 37.80 5.39 -15.06
CA ASP A 313 37.72 4.05 -15.66
C ASP A 313 36.83 4.02 -16.92
N HIS A 314 37.39 3.56 -18.05
CA HIS A 314 36.70 3.52 -19.34
C HIS A 314 35.53 2.52 -19.35
N GLU A 315 35.65 1.39 -18.66
CA GLU A 315 34.57 0.40 -18.59
C GLU A 315 33.39 0.89 -17.74
N THR A 316 33.67 1.61 -16.65
CA THR A 316 32.62 2.21 -15.80
C THR A 316 31.88 3.29 -16.59
N ARG A 317 32.62 4.14 -17.32
CA ARG A 317 32.01 5.08 -18.26
C ARG A 317 31.17 4.38 -19.32
N SER A 318 31.68 3.31 -19.93
CA SER A 318 30.96 2.55 -20.96
C SER A 318 29.67 1.92 -20.43
N ALA A 319 29.70 1.29 -19.25
CA ALA A 319 28.51 0.73 -18.60
C ALA A 319 27.47 1.82 -18.28
N PHE A 320 27.91 2.98 -17.77
CA PHE A 320 27.03 4.11 -17.49
C PHE A 320 26.49 4.78 -18.76
N LEU A 321 27.27 4.87 -19.83
CA LEU A 321 26.79 5.34 -21.13
C LEU A 321 25.78 4.36 -21.75
N LYS A 322 25.92 3.06 -21.50
CA LYS A 322 24.92 2.05 -21.87
C LYS A 322 23.62 2.26 -21.10
N VAL A 323 23.69 2.52 -19.79
CA VAL A 323 22.52 2.93 -18.97
C VAL A 323 21.86 4.18 -19.55
N LEU A 324 22.64 5.21 -19.88
CA LEU A 324 22.15 6.47 -20.45
C LEU A 324 21.50 6.25 -21.83
N THR A 325 22.08 5.36 -22.64
CA THR A 325 21.49 4.96 -23.93
C THR A 325 20.15 4.26 -23.75
N ASN A 326 20.01 3.39 -22.74
CA ASN A 326 18.74 2.73 -22.42
C ASN A 326 17.70 3.75 -21.94
N ILE A 327 18.08 4.67 -21.05
CA ILE A 327 17.20 5.77 -20.58
C ILE A 327 16.68 6.59 -21.76
N LEU A 328 17.56 6.99 -22.68
CA LEU A 328 17.19 7.79 -23.84
C LEU A 328 16.31 7.04 -24.85
N LYS A 329 16.47 5.71 -24.94
CA LYS A 329 15.61 4.85 -25.75
C LYS A 329 14.23 4.63 -25.14
N GLU A 330 14.16 4.40 -23.82
CA GLU A 330 12.88 4.25 -23.12
C GLU A 330 12.10 5.58 -23.12
N ARG A 331 12.78 6.74 -23.10
CA ARG A 331 12.15 8.08 -23.10
C ARG A 331 11.31 8.42 -24.34
N SER A 332 11.44 7.70 -25.46
CA SER A 332 10.52 7.88 -26.60
C SER A 332 9.14 7.27 -26.39
N ASP A 333 8.99 6.38 -25.39
CA ASP A 333 7.76 5.61 -25.16
C ASP A 333 6.98 6.09 -23.91
N PHE A 334 7.43 7.13 -23.21
CA PHE A 334 6.81 7.67 -21.99
C PHE A 334 5.50 8.47 -22.22
N ASP A 335 4.95 8.50 -23.43
CA ASP A 335 3.66 9.13 -23.72
C ASP A 335 2.45 8.21 -23.44
N SER A 336 2.68 6.96 -23.01
CA SER A 336 1.59 6.03 -22.64
C SER A 336 1.28 6.11 -21.15
N GLY A 337 0.29 6.93 -20.80
CA GLY A 337 -0.33 7.04 -19.47
C GLY A 337 -1.11 5.79 -19.02
N GLU A 338 -0.48 4.61 -19.00
CA GLU A 338 -1.15 3.35 -18.63
C GLU A 338 -1.66 3.32 -17.17
N THR A 339 -1.08 4.11 -16.25
CA THR A 339 -1.57 4.19 -14.87
C THR A 339 -2.84 5.04 -14.70
N ALA A 340 -3.10 5.99 -15.60
CA ALA A 340 -4.35 6.76 -15.59
C ALA A 340 -5.55 5.89 -16.02
N ASP A 341 -5.32 4.92 -16.91
CA ASP A 341 -6.36 4.02 -17.42
C ASP A 341 -6.75 2.88 -16.45
N LYS A 342 -6.05 2.68 -15.33
CA LYS A 342 -6.41 1.56 -14.41
C LYS A 342 -7.69 1.84 -13.62
N TYR A 343 -7.97 3.11 -13.29
CA TYR A 343 -9.05 3.48 -12.38
C TYR A 343 -10.19 4.25 -13.04
N TYR A 344 -10.20 4.43 -14.37
CA TYR A 344 -11.22 5.24 -15.05
C TYR A 344 -12.66 4.78 -14.72
N LYS A 345 -12.90 3.46 -14.60
CA LYS A 345 -14.24 2.93 -14.23
C LYS A 345 -14.62 3.30 -12.82
N LEU A 346 -13.66 3.27 -11.89
CA LEU A 346 -13.89 3.67 -10.50
C LEU A 346 -14.11 5.18 -10.41
N GLU A 347 -13.33 5.95 -11.18
CA GLU A 347 -13.50 7.39 -11.31
C GLU A 347 -14.90 7.74 -11.85
N GLU A 348 -15.34 7.07 -12.92
CA GLU A 348 -16.69 7.21 -13.48
C GLU A 348 -17.76 6.88 -12.42
N LEU A 349 -17.62 5.75 -11.73
CA LEU A 349 -18.54 5.32 -10.66
C LEU A 349 -18.61 6.32 -9.49
N VAL A 350 -17.46 6.86 -9.05
CA VAL A 350 -17.40 7.84 -7.94
C VAL A 350 -17.96 9.20 -8.37
N MET A 351 -17.90 9.52 -9.67
CA MET A 351 -18.42 10.76 -10.24
C MET A 351 -19.82 10.66 -10.84
N GLU A 352 -20.51 9.53 -10.67
CA GLU A 352 -21.89 9.36 -11.11
C GLU A 352 -22.78 10.48 -10.56
N GLY A 353 -23.75 10.92 -11.38
CA GLY A 353 -24.40 12.22 -11.21
C GLY A 353 -25.19 12.44 -9.92
N ASP A 354 -25.58 11.38 -9.20
CA ASP A 354 -26.27 11.46 -7.91
C ASP A 354 -25.35 11.26 -6.69
N LEU A 355 -24.09 10.87 -6.92
CA LEU A 355 -23.10 10.55 -5.90
C LEU A 355 -23.58 9.48 -4.90
N GLU A 356 -24.56 8.64 -5.24
CA GLU A 356 -25.18 7.72 -4.27
C GLU A 356 -24.17 6.70 -3.74
N VAL A 357 -23.34 6.13 -4.63
CA VAL A 357 -22.25 5.22 -4.27
C VAL A 357 -21.27 5.90 -3.31
N LEU A 358 -20.90 7.14 -3.60
CA LEU A 358 -19.97 7.90 -2.79
C LEU A 358 -20.55 8.25 -1.41
N LEU A 359 -21.81 8.68 -1.35
CA LEU A 359 -22.48 8.96 -0.08
C LEU A 359 -22.65 7.70 0.76
N THR A 360 -22.86 6.54 0.13
CA THR A 360 -22.88 5.24 0.81
C THR A 360 -21.52 4.88 1.37
N LEU A 361 -20.44 5.10 0.60
CA LEU A 361 -19.06 4.94 1.06
C LEU A 361 -18.80 5.82 2.29
N CYS A 362 -19.22 7.08 2.23
CA CYS A 362 -19.12 8.03 3.33
C CYS A 362 -19.83 7.55 4.61
N ASP A 363 -20.99 6.89 4.47
CA ASP A 363 -21.77 6.37 5.59
C ASP A 363 -21.15 5.16 6.28
N ILE A 364 -20.50 4.28 5.51
CA ILE A 364 -19.85 3.08 6.06
C ILE A 364 -18.41 3.35 6.54
N THR A 365 -17.84 4.51 6.18
CA THR A 365 -16.46 4.86 6.53
C THR A 365 -16.31 4.96 8.07
N PRO A 366 -15.37 4.21 8.67
CA PRO A 366 -15.09 4.31 10.10
C PRO A 366 -14.67 5.73 10.49
N ILE A 367 -15.13 6.20 11.65
CA ILE A 367 -14.85 7.57 12.10
C ILE A 367 -13.34 7.86 12.26
N THR A 368 -12.54 6.81 12.51
CA THR A 368 -11.07 6.83 12.61
C THR A 368 -10.39 7.16 11.29
N GLU A 369 -11.02 6.84 10.16
CA GLU A 369 -10.49 7.06 8.81
C GLU A 369 -11.14 8.26 8.12
N ALA A 370 -12.29 8.70 8.61
CA ALA A 370 -13.12 9.71 7.95
C ALA A 370 -12.39 11.04 7.67
N ASP A 371 -11.37 11.43 8.46
CA ASP A 371 -10.59 12.65 8.17
C ASP A 371 -9.69 12.49 6.95
N ILE A 372 -9.13 11.28 6.75
CA ILE A 372 -8.27 10.96 5.61
C ILE A 372 -9.14 10.88 4.35
N VAL A 373 -10.25 10.16 4.44
CA VAL A 373 -11.22 10.01 3.34
C VAL A 373 -11.77 11.37 2.91
N ALA A 374 -12.21 12.22 3.85
CA ALA A 374 -12.73 13.54 3.52
C ALA A 374 -11.68 14.42 2.79
N GLN A 375 -10.42 14.38 3.22
CA GLN A 375 -9.34 15.12 2.55
C GLN A 375 -9.06 14.60 1.15
N LEU A 376 -9.07 13.28 0.95
CA LEU A 376 -8.88 12.65 -0.35
C LEU A 376 -10.02 13.03 -1.30
N LEU A 377 -11.27 12.88 -0.86
CA LEU A 377 -12.45 13.21 -1.67
C LEU A 377 -12.49 14.68 -2.05
N VAL A 378 -12.21 15.60 -1.12
CA VAL A 378 -12.16 17.04 -1.44
C VAL A 378 -11.07 17.32 -2.49
N ARG A 379 -9.88 16.74 -2.37
CA ARG A 379 -8.81 16.94 -3.36
C ARG A 379 -9.16 16.35 -4.72
N PHE A 380 -9.76 15.16 -4.74
CA PHE A 380 -10.17 14.48 -5.95
C PHE A 380 -11.30 15.23 -6.67
N PHE A 381 -12.31 15.70 -5.96
CA PHE A 381 -13.38 16.49 -6.58
C PHE A 381 -12.89 17.89 -6.99
N GLU A 382 -11.88 18.44 -6.32
CA GLU A 382 -11.28 19.71 -6.70
C GLU A 382 -10.51 19.61 -8.02
N SER A 383 -9.78 18.52 -8.25
CA SER A 383 -9.09 18.30 -9.53
C SER A 383 -10.05 18.16 -10.71
N HIS A 384 -11.33 17.89 -10.44
CA HIS A 384 -12.41 17.77 -11.44
C HIS A 384 -13.39 18.95 -11.42
N GLU A 385 -13.10 20.01 -10.66
CA GLU A 385 -13.95 21.21 -10.53
C GLU A 385 -15.39 20.91 -10.01
N LYS A 386 -15.59 19.77 -9.33
CA LYS A 386 -16.89 19.29 -8.82
C LYS A 386 -17.03 19.34 -7.30
N THR A 387 -16.11 19.96 -6.57
CA THR A 387 -16.13 20.00 -5.09
C THR A 387 -17.41 20.57 -4.52
N LEU A 388 -18.01 21.58 -5.18
CA LEU A 388 -19.27 22.16 -4.73
C LEU A 388 -20.42 21.16 -4.81
N ASP A 389 -20.44 20.28 -5.79
CA ASP A 389 -21.48 19.27 -5.95
C ASP A 389 -21.38 18.21 -4.85
N LEU A 390 -20.15 17.75 -4.55
CA LEU A 390 -19.85 16.88 -3.41
C LEU A 390 -20.35 17.49 -2.09
N LEU A 391 -19.99 18.74 -1.81
CA LEU A 391 -20.36 19.41 -0.56
C LEU A 391 -21.87 19.60 -0.46
N LYS A 392 -22.54 19.98 -1.55
CA LYS A 392 -24.01 20.11 -1.59
C LYS A 392 -24.70 18.78 -1.34
N ALA A 393 -24.22 17.69 -1.95
CA ALA A 393 -24.76 16.35 -1.73
C ALA A 393 -24.61 15.90 -0.27
N ALA A 394 -23.41 16.09 0.32
CA ALA A 394 -23.15 15.77 1.72
C ALA A 394 -24.00 16.62 2.69
N ILE A 395 -24.16 17.93 2.45
CA ILE A 395 -25.03 18.82 3.23
C ILE A 395 -26.48 18.32 3.17
N MET A 396 -26.98 18.06 1.97
CA MET A 396 -28.35 17.59 1.76
C MET A 396 -28.60 16.27 2.51
N GLN A 397 -27.65 15.34 2.46
CA GLN A 397 -27.76 14.06 3.17
C GLN A 397 -27.76 14.24 4.69
N GLU A 398 -26.87 15.08 5.23
CA GLU A 398 -26.81 15.38 6.67
C GLU A 398 -28.10 16.03 7.17
N VAL A 399 -28.60 17.04 6.44
CA VAL A 399 -29.86 17.72 6.77
C VAL A 399 -31.00 16.71 6.73
N ARG A 400 -31.09 15.87 5.70
CA ARG A 400 -32.13 14.82 5.58
C ARG A 400 -32.09 13.82 6.74
N LYS A 401 -30.92 13.41 7.21
CA LYS A 401 -30.74 12.45 8.31
C LYS A 401 -30.93 13.04 9.70
N THR A 402 -30.79 14.36 9.85
CA THR A 402 -30.88 15.02 11.15
C THR A 402 -32.34 15.15 11.60
N GLU A 403 -32.66 14.78 12.84
CA GLU A 403 -34.03 14.87 13.38
C GLU A 403 -34.37 16.26 13.91
N SER A 404 -33.39 16.98 14.47
CA SER A 404 -33.59 18.30 15.08
C SER A 404 -32.49 19.28 14.68
N ALA A 405 -32.89 20.51 14.34
CA ALA A 405 -32.00 21.62 14.02
C ALA A 405 -30.89 21.84 15.07
N ASN A 406 -31.19 21.62 16.36
CA ASN A 406 -30.23 21.78 17.46
C ASN A 406 -29.04 20.80 17.43
N THR A 407 -29.12 19.75 16.62
CA THR A 407 -28.07 18.72 16.50
C THR A 407 -27.36 18.73 15.15
N LEU A 408 -27.83 19.59 14.23
CA LEU A 408 -27.35 19.69 12.87
C LEU A 408 -25.89 20.18 12.84
N PHE A 409 -25.01 19.47 12.12
CA PHE A 409 -23.56 19.73 12.03
C PHE A 409 -22.81 19.83 13.39
N ARG A 410 -23.43 19.39 14.49
CA ARG A 410 -22.76 19.31 15.82
C ARG A 410 -22.13 17.95 16.09
N ARG A 411 -22.49 16.93 15.32
CA ARG A 411 -21.91 15.59 15.40
C ARG A 411 -20.65 15.50 14.53
N ASN A 412 -19.74 14.62 14.92
CA ASN A 412 -18.58 14.27 14.10
C ASN A 412 -19.04 13.40 12.91
N SER A 413 -19.56 14.04 11.86
CA SER A 413 -20.12 13.37 10.67
C SER A 413 -19.23 13.60 9.44
N MET A 414 -19.39 12.75 8.41
CA MET A 414 -18.63 12.91 7.17
C MET A 414 -18.85 14.29 6.51
N ALA A 415 -20.08 14.82 6.56
CA ALA A 415 -20.38 16.14 6.04
C ALA A 415 -19.57 17.25 6.75
N THR A 416 -19.47 17.21 8.09
CA THR A 416 -18.63 18.17 8.84
C THR A 416 -17.15 18.05 8.49
N LYS A 417 -16.66 16.82 8.24
CA LYS A 417 -15.26 16.58 7.84
C LYS A 417 -14.96 17.07 6.43
N LEU A 418 -15.87 16.85 5.47
CA LEU A 418 -15.76 17.36 4.10
C LEU A 418 -15.74 18.89 4.07
N LEU A 419 -16.65 19.53 4.79
CA LEU A 419 -16.68 21.00 4.93
C LEU A 419 -15.39 21.52 5.56
N ALA A 420 -14.92 20.91 6.65
CA ALA A 420 -13.68 21.30 7.30
C ALA A 420 -12.45 21.11 6.39
N ALA A 421 -12.39 20.02 5.62
CA ALA A 421 -11.31 19.75 4.67
C ALA A 421 -11.29 20.80 3.54
N TYR A 422 -12.46 21.15 2.99
CA TYR A 422 -12.54 22.20 1.96
C TYR A 422 -12.19 23.58 2.50
N CYS A 423 -12.69 23.94 3.70
CA CYS A 423 -12.33 25.21 4.35
C CYS A 423 -10.81 25.34 4.58
N LYS A 424 -10.14 24.24 4.94
CA LYS A 424 -8.67 24.21 5.07
C LYS A 424 -7.96 24.36 3.73
N LEU A 425 -8.51 23.77 2.66
CA LEU A 425 -7.91 23.80 1.32
C LEU A 425 -7.85 25.23 0.76
N ILE A 426 -8.94 25.99 0.85
CA ILE A 426 -9.04 27.30 0.18
C ILE A 426 -9.13 28.50 1.14
N GLY A 427 -9.42 28.28 2.43
CA GLY A 427 -9.66 29.35 3.39
C GLY A 427 -8.40 29.94 4.03
N ARG A 428 -7.22 29.37 3.77
CA ARG A 428 -5.96 29.76 4.43
C ARG A 428 -5.62 31.24 4.20
N ASP A 429 -5.67 31.69 2.94
CA ASP A 429 -5.32 33.07 2.60
C ASP A 429 -6.37 34.06 3.11
N TYR A 430 -7.65 33.69 3.07
CA TYR A 430 -8.73 34.46 3.68
C TYR A 430 -8.49 34.67 5.18
N LEU A 431 -8.23 33.61 5.94
CA LEU A 431 -7.95 33.72 7.38
C LEU A 431 -6.71 34.55 7.67
N ARG A 432 -5.68 34.45 6.82
CA ARG A 432 -4.46 35.25 6.96
C ARG A 432 -4.72 36.73 6.77
N ILE A 433 -5.57 37.10 5.81
CA ILE A 433 -5.98 38.49 5.57
C ILE A 433 -6.88 38.97 6.71
N ALA A 434 -7.88 38.17 7.09
CA ALA A 434 -8.88 38.53 8.08
C ALA A 434 -8.32 38.67 9.51
N LEU A 435 -7.52 37.70 9.97
CA LEU A 435 -7.10 37.61 11.38
C LEU A 435 -5.59 37.83 11.57
N GLY A 436 -4.79 37.63 10.52
CA GLY A 436 -3.33 37.62 10.61
C GLY A 436 -2.70 38.91 11.15
N PRO A 437 -3.14 40.12 10.75
CA PRO A 437 -2.58 41.36 11.28
C PRO A 437 -2.77 41.49 12.80
N HIS A 438 -3.98 41.23 13.30
CA HIS A 438 -4.28 41.39 14.72
C HIS A 438 -3.63 40.30 15.58
N LEU A 439 -3.60 39.05 15.09
CA LEU A 439 -2.87 37.96 15.76
C LEU A 439 -1.38 38.29 15.94
N LYS A 440 -0.73 38.88 14.93
CA LYS A 440 0.67 39.28 15.05
C LYS A 440 0.90 40.35 16.12
N GLU A 441 0.00 41.31 16.25
CA GLU A 441 0.06 42.34 17.28
C GLU A 441 -0.04 41.72 18.68
N ILE A 442 -1.00 40.82 18.88
CA ILE A 442 -1.17 40.09 20.15
C ILE A 442 0.05 39.24 20.47
N MET A 443 0.63 38.56 19.48
CA MET A 443 1.83 37.75 19.67
C MET A 443 3.06 38.60 20.06
N GLN A 444 3.13 39.84 19.60
CA GLN A 444 4.22 40.76 19.95
C GLN A 444 4.02 41.36 21.34
N ASN A 445 2.78 41.72 21.71
CA ASN A 445 2.43 42.34 22.98
C ASN A 445 1.16 41.70 23.56
N PRO A 446 1.26 40.53 24.21
CA PRO A 446 0.09 39.83 24.73
C PRO A 446 -0.52 40.58 25.91
N PRO A 447 -1.81 40.97 25.85
CA PRO A 447 -2.48 41.64 26.96
C PRO A 447 -2.85 40.64 28.06
N PRO A 448 -2.77 41.02 29.34
CA PRO A 448 -3.32 40.24 30.46
C PRO A 448 -4.82 39.97 30.28
N CYS A 449 -5.22 38.70 30.34
CA CYS A 449 -6.60 38.28 30.03
C CYS A 449 -7.13 37.20 30.99
N GLU A 450 -6.45 36.89 32.09
CA GLU A 450 -6.91 35.88 33.05
C GLU A 450 -8.15 36.39 33.78
N LEU A 451 -9.24 35.63 33.69
CA LEU A 451 -10.54 35.96 34.29
C LEU A 451 -10.87 35.06 35.48
N ASP A 452 -10.11 33.99 35.69
CA ASP A 452 -10.22 33.12 36.85
C ASP A 452 -9.52 33.76 38.05
N PRO A 453 -10.26 34.19 39.10
CA PRO A 453 -9.66 34.84 40.26
C PRO A 453 -8.65 33.95 40.99
N SER A 454 -8.76 32.62 40.86
CA SER A 454 -7.85 31.67 41.49
C SER A 454 -6.49 31.54 40.78
N LYS A 455 -6.40 32.02 39.53
CA LYS A 455 -5.19 31.96 38.69
C LYS A 455 -4.60 33.34 38.43
N LEU A 456 -5.24 34.39 38.92
CA LEU A 456 -4.82 35.76 38.69
C LEU A 456 -3.44 36.02 39.30
N PRO A 457 -2.46 36.48 38.51
CA PRO A 457 -1.16 36.88 39.03
C PRO A 457 -1.28 38.01 40.07
N PRO A 458 -0.39 38.07 41.07
CA PRO A 458 -0.50 39.02 42.18
C PRO A 458 -0.35 40.50 41.78
N ASN A 459 0.10 40.76 40.56
CA ASN A 459 0.31 42.08 39.97
C ASN A 459 -0.73 42.46 38.90
N GLU A 460 -1.77 41.65 38.72
CA GLU A 460 -2.83 41.88 37.73
C GLU A 460 -4.16 42.23 38.40
N ASP A 461 -5.00 42.98 37.66
CA ASP A 461 -6.33 43.38 38.11
C ASP A 461 -7.39 42.69 37.26
N LEU A 462 -8.33 42.00 37.92
CA LEU A 462 -9.37 41.22 37.26
C LEU A 462 -10.26 42.08 36.34
N HIS A 463 -10.59 43.29 36.77
CA HIS A 463 -11.46 44.19 36.02
C HIS A 463 -10.74 44.73 34.77
N GLN A 464 -9.45 45.01 34.87
CA GLN A 464 -8.62 45.36 33.72
C GLN A 464 -8.48 44.18 32.74
N ASN A 465 -8.29 42.94 33.23
CA ASN A 465 -8.25 41.75 32.39
C ASN A 465 -9.58 41.52 31.66
N GLN A 466 -10.72 41.72 32.33
CA GLN A 466 -12.04 41.68 31.70
C GLN A 466 -12.17 42.70 30.56
N LYS A 467 -11.70 43.93 30.79
CA LYS A 467 -11.69 44.97 29.75
C LYS A 467 -10.80 44.59 28.58
N ASN A 468 -9.63 44.00 28.83
CA ASN A 468 -8.72 43.53 27.78
C ASN A 468 -9.36 42.43 26.93
N VAL A 469 -10.03 41.45 27.55
CA VAL A 469 -10.75 40.38 26.83
C VAL A 469 -11.88 40.95 25.96
N LEU A 470 -12.65 41.89 26.48
CA LEU A 470 -13.72 42.56 25.72
C LEU A 470 -13.15 43.30 24.51
N GLN A 471 -12.13 44.13 24.71
CA GLN A 471 -11.50 44.90 23.63
C GLN A 471 -10.90 44.00 22.55
N MET A 472 -10.24 42.91 22.96
CA MET A 472 -9.67 41.92 22.04
C MET A 472 -10.79 41.21 21.25
N SER A 473 -11.86 40.81 21.92
CA SER A 473 -13.00 40.14 21.27
C SER A 473 -13.73 41.05 20.29
N GLU A 474 -14.00 42.30 20.67
CA GLU A 474 -14.61 43.31 19.79
C GLU A 474 -13.75 43.55 18.55
N ARG A 475 -12.42 43.57 18.70
CA ARG A 475 -11.51 43.78 17.58
C ARG A 475 -11.51 42.60 16.62
N PHE A 476 -11.46 41.37 17.12
CA PHE A 476 -11.61 40.18 16.27
C PHE A 476 -12.95 40.17 15.51
N LEU A 477 -14.06 40.51 16.17
CA LEU A 477 -15.37 40.57 15.52
C LEU A 477 -15.43 41.66 14.45
N LYS A 478 -14.79 42.81 14.68
CA LYS A 478 -14.68 43.89 13.71
C LYS A 478 -13.84 43.48 12.51
N ASP A 479 -12.71 42.82 12.72
CA ASP A 479 -11.83 42.33 11.65
C ASP A 479 -12.54 41.28 10.79
N ILE A 480 -13.26 40.34 11.42
CA ILE A 480 -14.11 39.35 10.73
C ILE A 480 -15.19 40.07 9.89
N SER A 481 -15.90 41.03 10.47
CA SER A 481 -16.96 41.78 9.77
C SER A 481 -16.40 42.60 8.60
N ALA A 482 -15.21 43.18 8.75
CA ALA A 482 -14.54 43.93 7.69
C ALA A 482 -13.97 43.03 6.59
N SER A 483 -13.78 41.73 6.86
CA SER A 483 -13.18 40.78 5.92
C SER A 483 -14.15 40.25 4.86
N ILE A 484 -15.45 40.59 4.93
CA ILE A 484 -16.48 40.13 3.98
C ILE A 484 -16.03 40.23 2.51
N PRO A 485 -15.44 41.33 2.01
CA PRO A 485 -15.02 41.45 0.62
C PRO A 485 -13.98 40.41 0.18
N TYR A 486 -13.19 39.88 1.10
CA TYR A 486 -12.13 38.90 0.86
C TYR A 486 -12.62 37.44 1.04
N CYS A 487 -13.85 37.24 1.51
CA CYS A 487 -14.41 35.91 1.70
C CYS A 487 -14.56 35.19 0.35
N PRO A 488 -14.01 33.97 0.19
CA PRO A 488 -14.09 33.20 -1.06
C PRO A 488 -15.52 33.05 -1.57
N GLY A 489 -15.73 33.24 -2.88
CA GLY A 489 -17.05 33.12 -3.50
C GLY A 489 -17.69 31.74 -3.29
N SER A 490 -16.88 30.68 -3.31
CA SER A 490 -17.32 29.30 -3.04
C SER A 490 -17.87 29.11 -1.62
N PHE A 491 -17.29 29.77 -0.60
CA PHE A 491 -17.86 29.74 0.75
C PHE A 491 -19.24 30.39 0.78
N ARG A 492 -19.43 31.51 0.09
CA ARG A 492 -20.75 32.17 0.01
C ARG A 492 -21.78 31.27 -0.66
N ILE A 493 -21.40 30.57 -1.73
CA ILE A 493 -22.29 29.61 -2.42
C ILE A 493 -22.68 28.46 -1.49
N ILE A 494 -21.72 27.90 -0.75
CA ILE A 494 -22.00 26.80 0.17
C ILE A 494 -22.86 27.26 1.36
N CYS A 495 -22.57 28.41 1.96
CA CYS A 495 -23.38 28.99 3.04
C CYS A 495 -24.80 29.32 2.58
N GLU A 496 -24.98 29.89 1.38
CA GLU A 496 -26.30 30.15 0.81
C GLU A 496 -27.08 28.84 0.60
N TYR A 497 -26.45 27.84 -0.02
CA TYR A 497 -27.07 26.54 -0.22
C TYR A 497 -27.45 25.87 1.10
N LEU A 498 -26.56 25.93 2.09
CA LEU A 498 -26.78 25.40 3.44
C LEU A 498 -28.00 26.06 4.09
N GLY A 499 -28.06 27.39 4.10
CA GLY A 499 -29.19 28.14 4.63
C GLY A 499 -30.51 27.76 3.96
N ARG A 500 -30.51 27.63 2.63
CA ARG A 500 -31.70 27.22 1.85
C ARG A 500 -32.18 25.82 2.22
N VAL A 501 -31.29 24.82 2.23
CA VAL A 501 -31.64 23.43 2.53
C VAL A 501 -32.10 23.26 3.98
N VAL A 502 -31.52 24.03 4.90
CA VAL A 502 -31.96 24.06 6.30
C VAL A 502 -33.32 24.73 6.43
N ALA A 503 -33.58 25.83 5.73
CA ALA A 503 -34.88 26.50 5.70
C ALA A 503 -36.01 25.56 5.24
N GLU A 504 -35.74 24.75 4.20
CA GLU A 504 -36.69 23.80 3.64
C GLU A 504 -37.12 22.72 4.66
N LYS A 505 -36.22 22.27 5.53
CA LYS A 505 -36.51 21.22 6.52
C LYS A 505 -36.86 21.76 7.91
N PHE A 506 -36.23 22.84 8.33
CA PHE A 506 -36.33 23.48 9.64
C PHE A 506 -36.59 24.99 9.49
N PRO A 507 -37.81 25.39 9.13
CA PRO A 507 -38.14 26.80 8.93
C PRO A 507 -37.83 27.65 10.16
N GLY A 508 -37.16 28.80 9.98
CA GLY A 508 -36.75 29.71 11.05
C GLY A 508 -35.46 29.34 11.77
N SER A 509 -34.75 28.30 11.33
CA SER A 509 -33.45 27.88 11.86
C SER A 509 -32.30 28.02 10.85
N GLU A 510 -32.49 28.85 9.81
CA GLU A 510 -31.57 29.01 8.68
C GLU A 510 -30.18 29.46 9.15
N ASP A 511 -30.15 30.44 10.04
CA ASP A 511 -28.92 31.03 10.59
C ASP A 511 -28.28 30.17 11.68
N THR A 512 -28.94 29.09 12.13
CA THR A 512 -28.41 28.24 13.21
C THR A 512 -27.35 27.25 12.69
N ALA A 513 -27.31 27.04 11.37
CA ALA A 513 -26.44 26.07 10.70
C ALA A 513 -25.25 26.68 9.96
N ILE A 514 -25.28 27.98 9.68
CA ILE A 514 -24.22 28.78 9.02
C ILE A 514 -23.30 29.35 10.10
#